data_AF-A0A480BVK8-F1
#
_entry.id   AF-A0A480BVK8-F1
#
_cell.length_a   1.000
_cell.length_b   1.000
_cell.length_c   1.000
_cell.angle_alpha   90.00
_cell.angle_beta   90.00
_cell.angle_gamma   90.00
#
_symmetry.space_group_name_H-M   'P 1'
#
loop_
_entity.id
_entity.type
_entity.pdbx_description
1 polymer ?
#
loop_
_entity_poly.entity_id
_entity_poly.type
_entity_poly.pdbx_seq_one_letter_code
_entity_poly.pdbx_strand_id
1 'polypeptide(L)'
;ATARSLLGGVLLAAAVGRVAWGVIADRFFARSRGRCLALVMALTALAAAALALLPAAAGSWWVGMIGLLYGFCAMGWQGLLMVVIAESVGIALAGTAVGLLINVAWVGFVLGPVAFGALADGPGYVSAWASVATVAALCALVLWRPVPVSPPVA
;
A
#
# COMPACT_ATOMS: atom_id res chain seq x y z
N ALA A 1 -10.92 -0.73 -25.85
CA ALA A 1 -10.93 0.67 -25.33
C ALA A 1 -11.17 0.72 -23.81
N THR A 2 -12.14 -0.04 -23.30
CA THR A 2 -12.57 -0.07 -21.89
C THR A 2 -11.48 -0.46 -20.88
N ALA A 3 -10.66 -1.48 -21.15
CA ALA A 3 -9.59 -1.88 -20.23
C ALA A 3 -8.51 -0.80 -20.04
N ARG A 4 -8.15 -0.09 -21.12
CA ARG A 4 -7.16 1.01 -21.08
C ARG A 4 -7.66 2.20 -20.27
N SER A 5 -8.94 2.55 -20.40
CA SER A 5 -9.56 3.62 -19.62
C SER A 5 -9.65 3.27 -18.13
N LEU A 6 -9.91 2.01 -17.79
CA LEU A 6 -9.92 1.55 -16.39
C LEU A 6 -8.52 1.69 -15.78
N LEU A 7 -7.48 1.20 -16.47
CA LEU A 7 -6.10 1.33 -15.98
C LEU A 7 -5.68 2.80 -15.82
N GLY A 8 -6.02 3.66 -16.79
CA GLY A 8 -5.78 5.09 -16.69
C GLY A 8 -6.44 5.73 -15.46
N GLY A 9 -7.69 5.35 -15.17
CA GLY A 9 -8.41 5.78 -13.97
C GLY A 9 -7.71 5.33 -12.68
N VAL A 10 -7.26 4.07 -12.62
CA VAL A 10 -6.52 3.53 -11.45
C VAL A 10 -5.22 4.31 -11.20
N LEU A 11 -4.47 4.64 -12.26
CA LEU A 11 -3.23 5.41 -12.13
C LEU A 11 -3.50 6.86 -11.71
N LEU A 12 -4.58 7.48 -12.19
CA LEU A 12 -5.02 8.79 -11.71
C LEU A 12 -5.41 8.74 -10.24
N ALA A 13 -6.18 7.73 -9.83
CA ALA A 13 -6.54 7.52 -8.43
C ALA A 13 -5.30 7.31 -7.55
N ALA A 14 -4.30 6.57 -8.03
CA ALA A 14 -3.01 6.42 -7.36
C ALA A 14 -2.30 7.76 -7.17
N ALA A 15 -2.23 8.58 -8.21
CA ALA A 15 -1.59 9.90 -8.14
C ALA A 15 -2.30 10.82 -7.13
N VAL A 16 -3.64 10.84 -7.15
CA VAL A 16 -4.45 11.60 -6.17
C VAL A 16 -4.24 11.06 -4.76
N GLY A 17 -4.20 9.73 -4.60
CA GLY A 17 -3.99 9.05 -3.32
C GLY A 17 -2.69 9.46 -2.64
N ARG A 18 -1.59 9.63 -3.39
CA ARG A 18 -0.30 10.07 -2.82
C ARG A 18 -0.39 11.42 -2.11
N VAL A 19 -1.12 12.36 -2.70
CA VAL A 19 -1.31 13.70 -2.11
C VAL A 19 -2.35 13.65 -1.00
N ALA A 20 -3.48 12.98 -1.24
CA ALA A 20 -4.58 12.89 -0.30
C ALA A 20 -4.17 12.25 1.03
N TRP A 21 -3.44 11.13 0.99
CA TRP A 21 -2.98 10.46 2.22
C TRP A 21 -1.94 11.27 2.98
N GLY A 22 -1.09 12.03 2.29
CA GLY A 22 -0.18 12.99 2.95
C GLY A 22 -0.96 14.06 3.70
N VAL A 23 -1.93 14.71 3.04
CA VAL A 23 -2.79 15.73 3.66
C VAL A 23 -3.62 15.16 4.81
N ILE A 24 -4.19 13.96 4.64
CA ILE A 24 -4.97 13.28 5.69
C ILE A 24 -4.07 12.96 6.89
N ALA A 25 -2.86 12.44 6.65
CA ALA A 25 -1.92 12.15 7.71
C ALA A 25 -1.51 13.41 8.48
N ASP A 26 -1.25 14.50 7.77
CA ASP A 26 -0.84 15.77 8.38
C ASP A 26 -1.97 16.45 9.16
N ARG A 27 -3.23 16.35 8.70
CA ARG A 27 -4.38 16.98 9.38
C ARG A 27 -4.95 16.16 10.52
N PHE A 28 -5.08 14.84 10.33
CA PHE A 28 -5.80 13.98 11.27
C PHE A 28 -4.88 13.06 12.09
N PHE A 29 -3.65 12.81 11.62
CA PHE A 29 -2.71 11.87 12.23
C PHE A 29 -1.33 12.50 12.51
N ALA A 30 -1.24 13.82 12.69
CA ALA A 30 0.03 14.54 12.88
C ALA A 30 0.91 13.98 14.00
N ARG A 31 0.31 13.39 15.04
CA ARG A 31 1.00 12.76 16.19
C ARG A 31 1.21 11.25 16.03
N SER A 32 0.72 10.65 14.95
CA SER A 32 0.74 9.21 14.73
C SER A 32 0.59 8.84 13.26
N ARG A 33 1.47 9.37 12.41
CA ARG A 33 1.46 9.10 10.97
C ARG A 33 1.58 7.60 10.64
N GLY A 34 2.25 6.83 11.50
CA GLY A 34 2.28 5.37 11.42
C GLY A 34 0.90 4.70 11.49
N ARG A 35 -0.03 5.22 12.31
CA ARG A 35 -1.42 4.73 12.37
C ARG A 35 -2.21 5.07 11.10
N CYS A 36 -1.92 6.21 10.47
CA CYS A 36 -2.48 6.53 9.16
C CYS A 36 -2.01 5.51 8.12
N LEU A 37 -0.71 5.19 8.09
CA LEU A 37 -0.17 4.18 7.19
C LEU A 37 -0.79 2.80 7.44
N ALA A 38 -1.02 2.42 8.70
CA ALA A 38 -1.73 1.20 9.05
C ALA A 38 -3.16 1.15 8.47
N LEU A 39 -3.89 2.27 8.53
CA LEU A 39 -5.21 2.39 7.90
C LEU A 39 -5.15 2.23 6.37
N VAL A 40 -4.16 2.85 5.71
CA VAL A 40 -3.97 2.69 4.26
C VAL A 40 -3.71 1.23 3.89
N MET A 41 -2.91 0.52 4.67
CA MET A 41 -2.64 -0.91 4.47
C MET A 41 -3.88 -1.77 4.74
N ALA A 42 -4.69 -1.43 5.75
CA ALA A 42 -5.96 -2.12 6.01
C ALA A 42 -6.96 -1.94 4.86
N LEU A 43 -7.11 -0.73 4.32
CA LEU A 43 -7.95 -0.47 3.14
C LEU A 43 -7.44 -1.19 1.90
N THR A 44 -6.12 -1.26 1.73
CA THR A 44 -5.48 -2.03 0.65
C THR A 44 -5.80 -3.51 0.77
N ALA A 45 -5.73 -4.07 1.98
CA ALA A 45 -6.08 -5.46 2.25
C ALA A 45 -7.55 -5.76 1.93
N LEU A 46 -8.46 -4.86 2.34
CA LEU A 46 -9.90 -4.99 2.04
C LEU A 46 -10.17 -4.94 0.54
N ALA A 47 -9.54 -4.02 -0.19
CA ALA A 47 -9.70 -3.93 -1.64
C ALA A 47 -9.13 -5.16 -2.36
N ALA A 48 -7.96 -5.67 -1.93
CA ALA A 48 -7.38 -6.90 -2.46
C ALA A 48 -8.25 -8.13 -2.17
N ALA A 49 -8.80 -8.24 -0.95
CA ALA A 49 -9.73 -9.32 -0.61
C ALA A 49 -11.02 -9.24 -1.45
N ALA A 50 -11.53 -8.04 -1.70
CA ALA A 50 -12.68 -7.84 -2.58
C ALA A 50 -12.37 -8.27 -4.02
N LEU A 51 -11.15 -8.04 -4.53
CA LEU A 51 -10.71 -8.54 -5.84
C LEU A 51 -10.56 -10.08 -5.86
N ALA A 52 -10.09 -10.68 -4.77
CA ALA A 52 -9.98 -12.14 -4.64
C ALA A 52 -11.35 -12.83 -4.67
N LEU A 53 -12.37 -12.21 -4.06
CA LEU A 53 -13.72 -12.77 -3.97
C LEU A 53 -14.61 -12.39 -5.17
N LEU A 54 -14.11 -11.56 -6.09
CA LEU A 54 -14.91 -11.07 -7.19
C LEU A 54 -15.22 -12.19 -8.20
N PRO A 55 -16.50 -12.48 -8.49
CA PRO A 55 -16.85 -13.52 -9.46
C PRO A 55 -16.30 -13.19 -10.85
N ALA A 56 -15.89 -14.19 -11.63
CA ALA A 56 -15.43 -13.99 -13.01
C ALA A 56 -16.49 -13.35 -13.91
N ALA A 57 -17.77 -13.51 -13.58
CA ALA A 57 -18.91 -12.89 -14.27
C ALA A 57 -19.19 -11.45 -13.82
N ALA A 58 -18.41 -10.88 -12.89
CA ALA A 58 -18.61 -9.52 -12.43
C ALA A 58 -18.42 -8.51 -13.57
N GLY A 59 -19.36 -7.59 -13.71
CA GLY A 59 -19.29 -6.53 -14.71
C GLY A 59 -18.06 -5.63 -14.52
N SER A 60 -17.57 -5.06 -15.62
CA SER A 60 -16.40 -4.18 -15.65
C SER A 60 -16.50 -2.96 -14.72
N TRP A 61 -17.72 -2.58 -14.35
CA TRP A 61 -17.99 -1.53 -13.36
C TRP A 61 -17.39 -1.85 -11.98
N TRP A 62 -17.63 -3.06 -11.45
CA TRP A 62 -17.16 -3.46 -10.12
C TRP A 62 -15.65 -3.61 -10.07
N VAL A 63 -15.07 -4.20 -11.12
CA VAL A 63 -13.61 -4.29 -11.30
C VAL A 63 -12.99 -2.88 -11.29
N GLY A 64 -13.62 -1.93 -12.00
CA GLY A 64 -13.18 -0.54 -12.02
C GLY A 64 -13.24 0.13 -10.66
N MET A 65 -14.35 0.03 -9.93
CA MET A 65 -14.51 0.66 -8.62
C MET A 65 -13.52 0.11 -7.58
N ILE A 66 -13.39 -1.22 -7.50
CA ILE A 66 -12.46 -1.85 -6.56
C ILE A 66 -11.01 -1.57 -6.98
N GLY A 67 -10.72 -1.60 -8.28
CA GLY A 67 -9.41 -1.23 -8.82
C GLY A 67 -9.02 0.22 -8.51
N LEU A 68 -9.97 1.16 -8.59
CA LEU A 68 -9.74 2.57 -8.23
C LEU A 68 -9.40 2.71 -6.73
N LEU A 69 -10.15 2.03 -5.86
CA LEU A 69 -9.88 2.03 -4.42
C LEU A 69 -8.51 1.40 -4.12
N TYR A 70 -8.21 0.28 -4.76
CA TYR A 70 -6.90 -0.38 -4.63
C TYR A 70 -5.78 0.54 -5.11
N GLY A 71 -5.90 1.18 -6.28
CA GLY A 71 -4.91 2.13 -6.78
C GLY A 71 -4.70 3.31 -5.83
N PHE A 72 -5.80 3.91 -5.34
CA PHE A 72 -5.75 5.02 -4.40
C PHE A 72 -5.00 4.69 -3.10
N CYS A 73 -5.20 3.48 -2.55
CA CYS A 73 -4.56 3.07 -1.29
C CYS A 73 -3.18 2.44 -1.52
N ALA A 74 -3.12 1.40 -2.35
CA ALA A 74 -1.95 0.55 -2.58
C ALA A 74 -0.83 1.23 -3.38
N MET A 75 -1.10 2.35 -4.05
CA MET A 75 -0.07 3.16 -4.71
C MET A 75 0.08 4.58 -4.12
N GLY A 76 -0.82 4.97 -3.20
CA GLY A 76 -0.80 6.26 -2.51
C GLY A 76 0.09 6.32 -1.27
N TRP A 77 0.48 5.18 -0.71
CA TRP A 77 1.18 5.07 0.58
C TRP A 77 2.65 5.55 0.59
N GLN A 78 3.32 5.60 -0.57
CA GLN A 78 4.78 5.78 -0.64
C GLN A 78 5.27 7.05 0.06
N GLY A 79 4.62 8.20 -0.18
CA GLY A 79 5.01 9.48 0.43
C GLY A 79 4.86 9.45 1.95
N LEU A 80 3.76 8.86 2.44
CA LEU A 80 3.50 8.72 3.87
C LEU A 80 4.53 7.82 4.56
N LEU A 81 4.93 6.70 3.94
CA LEU A 81 5.96 5.83 4.51
C LEU A 81 7.30 6.56 4.67
N MET A 82 7.72 7.35 3.67
CA MET A 82 9.00 8.07 3.76
C MET A 82 9.02 9.04 4.94
N VAL A 83 7.91 9.74 5.19
CA VAL A 83 7.77 10.62 6.35
C VAL A 83 7.83 9.82 7.65
N VAL A 84 7.08 8.71 7.73
CA VAL A 84 7.05 7.84 8.92
C VAL A 84 8.43 7.26 9.25
N ILE A 85 9.21 6.86 8.24
CA ILE A 85 10.56 6.32 8.45
C ILE A 85 11.54 7.43 8.88
N ALA A 86 11.43 8.63 8.32
CA ALA A 86 12.30 9.74 8.66
C ALA A 86 12.06 10.23 10.10
N GLU A 87 10.79 10.26 10.51
CA GLU A 87 10.39 10.62 11.88
C GLU A 87 10.84 9.60 12.92
N SER A 88 11.04 8.32 12.55
CA SER A 88 11.36 7.26 13.52
C SER A 88 12.84 7.15 13.89
N VAL A 89 13.77 7.68 13.07
CA VAL A 89 15.23 7.55 13.27
C VAL A 89 15.95 8.87 13.55
N GLY A 90 15.23 10.00 13.52
CA GLY A 90 15.80 11.34 13.68
C GLY A 90 16.51 11.86 12.43
N ILE A 91 16.72 13.18 12.36
CA ILE A 91 17.13 13.87 11.11
C ILE A 91 18.52 13.46 10.60
N ALA A 92 19.44 13.12 11.51
CA ALA A 92 20.81 12.71 11.15
C ALA A 92 20.85 11.37 10.39
N LEU A 93 19.91 10.47 10.68
CA LEU A 93 19.86 9.13 10.07
C LEU A 93 18.73 8.98 9.04
N ALA A 94 17.87 9.99 8.88
CA ALA A 94 16.71 9.94 7.99
C ALA A 94 17.08 9.56 6.55
N GLY A 95 18.14 10.16 5.99
CA GLY A 95 18.61 9.85 4.64
C GLY A 95 19.05 8.38 4.48
N THR A 96 19.81 7.88 5.46
CA THR A 96 20.26 6.48 5.49
C THR A 96 19.09 5.50 5.63
N ALA A 97 18.15 5.79 6.53
CA ALA A 97 16.98 4.94 6.75
C ALA A 97 16.06 4.88 5.52
N VAL A 98 15.82 6.03 4.88
CA VAL A 98 15.07 6.10 3.61
C VAL A 98 15.80 5.34 2.50
N GLY A 99 17.13 5.49 2.39
CA GLY A 99 17.93 4.76 1.41
C GLY A 99 17.84 3.23 1.59
N LEU A 100 17.98 2.76 2.83
CA LEU A 100 17.84 1.33 3.16
C LEU A 100 16.42 0.83 2.85
N LEU A 101 15.40 1.59 3.23
CA LEU A 101 14.00 1.31 2.95
C LEU A 101 13.75 1.14 1.45
N ILE A 102 14.27 2.05 0.62
CA ILE A 102 14.13 1.98 -0.84
C ILE A 102 14.81 0.74 -1.40
N ASN A 103 16.02 0.41 -0.95
CA ASN A 103 16.74 -0.79 -1.39
C ASN A 103 15.93 -2.06 -1.09
N VAL A 104 15.38 -2.17 0.13
CA VAL A 104 14.51 -3.30 0.50
C VAL A 104 13.21 -3.29 -0.33
N ALA A 105 12.62 -2.12 -0.57
CA ALA A 105 11.41 -2.00 -1.38
C ALA A 105 11.61 -2.48 -2.82
N TRP A 106 12.78 -2.23 -3.43
CA TRP A 106 13.10 -2.72 -4.77
C TRP A 106 13.10 -4.24 -4.88
N VAL A 107 13.58 -4.94 -3.85
CA VAL A 107 13.47 -6.41 -3.79
C VAL A 107 12.00 -6.83 -3.85
N GLY A 108 11.14 -6.16 -3.09
CA GLY A 108 9.69 -6.37 -3.13
C GLY A 108 9.08 -6.05 -4.50
N PHE A 109 9.49 -4.96 -5.16
CA PHE A 109 9.00 -4.59 -6.49
C PHE A 109 9.40 -5.58 -7.59
N VAL A 110 10.53 -6.27 -7.44
CA VAL A 110 10.96 -7.32 -8.39
C VAL A 110 10.27 -8.65 -8.07
N LEU A 111 10.32 -9.09 -6.81
CA LEU A 111 9.79 -10.40 -6.42
C LEU A 111 8.25 -10.44 -6.37
N GLY A 112 7.61 -9.33 -6.03
CA GLY A 112 6.16 -9.23 -5.87
C GLY A 112 5.38 -9.61 -7.13
N PRO A 113 5.65 -9.00 -8.30
CA PRO A 113 5.00 -9.37 -9.55
C PRO A 113 5.29 -10.81 -9.98
N VAL A 114 6.50 -11.33 -9.74
CA VAL A 114 6.87 -12.71 -10.06
C VAL A 114 6.06 -13.71 -9.22
N ALA A 115 6.01 -13.49 -7.91
CA ALA A 115 5.21 -14.33 -7.01
C ALA A 115 3.71 -14.21 -7.31
N PHE A 116 3.21 -13.01 -7.58
CA PHE A 116 1.82 -12.79 -7.98
C PHE A 116 1.48 -13.50 -9.28
N GLY A 117 2.34 -13.40 -10.30
CA GLY A 117 2.18 -14.09 -11.58
C GLY A 117 2.16 -15.61 -11.42
N ALA A 118 3.11 -16.16 -10.68
CA ALA A 118 3.15 -17.60 -10.41
C ALA A 118 1.88 -18.12 -9.70
N LEU A 119 1.33 -17.34 -8.76
CA LEU A 119 0.05 -17.66 -8.11
C LEU A 119 -1.14 -17.51 -9.06
N ALA A 120 -1.12 -16.50 -9.93
CA ALA A 120 -2.19 -16.28 -10.90
C ALA A 120 -2.23 -17.38 -11.97
N ASP A 121 -1.07 -17.85 -12.42
CA ASP A 121 -0.93 -18.87 -13.46
C ASP A 121 -1.16 -20.29 -12.93
N GLY A 122 -0.86 -20.54 -11.64
CA GLY A 122 -1.06 -21.84 -11.01
C GLY A 122 -2.44 -21.97 -10.35
N PRO A 123 -2.59 -21.70 -9.04
CA PRO A 123 -3.87 -21.82 -8.34
C PRO A 123 -4.96 -20.81 -8.79
N GLY A 124 -4.58 -19.76 -9.52
CA GLY A 124 -5.51 -18.77 -10.09
C GLY A 124 -5.53 -17.43 -9.36
N TYR A 125 -6.22 -16.46 -9.95
CA TYR A 125 -6.29 -15.07 -9.48
C TYR A 125 -6.77 -14.90 -8.03
N VAL A 126 -7.65 -15.78 -7.55
CA VAL A 126 -8.12 -15.75 -6.15
C VAL A 126 -6.92 -15.87 -5.19
N SER A 127 -6.01 -16.81 -5.45
CA SER A 127 -4.82 -17.03 -4.62
C SER A 127 -3.84 -15.85 -4.71
N ALA A 128 -3.68 -15.28 -5.91
CA ALA A 128 -2.81 -14.14 -6.15
C ALA A 128 -3.29 -12.92 -5.35
N TRP A 129 -4.57 -12.56 -5.44
CA TRP A 129 -5.15 -11.45 -4.68
C TRP A 129 -5.25 -11.72 -3.17
N ALA A 130 -5.51 -12.97 -2.75
CA ALA A 130 -5.50 -13.35 -1.34
C ALA A 130 -4.11 -13.19 -0.71
N SER A 131 -3.04 -13.47 -1.44
CA SER A 131 -1.67 -13.26 -0.95
C SER A 131 -1.39 -11.77 -0.70
N VAL A 132 -1.79 -10.90 -1.63
CA VAL A 132 -1.71 -9.43 -1.47
C VAL A 132 -2.51 -8.95 -0.26
N ALA A 133 -3.76 -9.44 -0.12
CA ALA A 133 -4.61 -9.08 1.02
C ALA A 133 -3.97 -9.49 2.35
N THR A 134 -3.38 -10.69 2.41
CA THR A 134 -2.72 -11.21 3.60
C THR A 134 -1.50 -10.37 3.97
N VAL A 135 -0.62 -10.09 3.02
CA VAL A 135 0.58 -9.26 3.27
C VAL A 135 0.19 -7.85 3.71
N ALA A 136 -0.78 -7.23 3.04
CA ALA A 136 -1.27 -5.90 3.41
C ALA A 136 -1.89 -5.88 4.82
N ALA A 137 -2.65 -6.93 5.19
CA ALA A 137 -3.20 -7.07 6.53
C ALA A 137 -2.10 -7.22 7.59
N LEU A 138 -1.07 -8.03 7.33
CA LEU A 138 0.08 -8.16 8.22
C LEU A 138 0.81 -6.83 8.40
N CYS A 139 1.04 -6.07 7.32
CA CYS A 139 1.62 -4.72 7.40
C CYS A 139 0.75 -3.79 8.25
N ALA A 140 -0.58 -3.81 8.06
CA ALA A 140 -1.50 -3.01 8.87
C ALA A 140 -1.39 -3.36 10.36
N LEU A 141 -1.35 -4.65 10.71
CA LEU A 141 -1.21 -5.13 12.09
C LEU A 141 0.12 -4.71 12.72
N VAL A 142 1.23 -4.82 11.98
CA VAL A 142 2.56 -4.41 12.46
C VAL A 142 2.60 -2.90 12.70
N LEU A 143 2.09 -2.10 11.76
CA LEU A 143 2.09 -0.64 11.85
C LEU A 143 1.09 -0.09 12.89
N TRP A 144 0.07 -0.87 13.25
CA TRP A 144 -0.87 -0.49 14.29
C TRP A 144 -0.24 -0.54 15.69
N ARG A 145 0.80 -1.37 15.87
CA ARG A 145 1.53 -1.44 17.13
C ARG A 145 2.33 -0.15 17.33
N PRO A 146 2.30 0.46 18.52
CA PRO A 146 3.14 1.62 18.81
C PRO A 146 4.61 1.20 18.68
N VAL A 147 5.32 1.81 17.73
CA VAL A 147 6.77 1.64 17.63
C VAL A 147 7.40 2.34 18.83
N PRO A 148 8.22 1.66 19.65
CA PRO A 148 8.95 2.31 20.73
C PRO A 148 9.85 3.41 20.16
N VAL A 149 9.57 4.66 20.52
CA VAL A 149 10.44 5.78 20.15
C VAL A 149 11.73 5.60 20.94
N SER A 150 12.83 5.32 20.25
CA SER A 150 14.14 5.30 20.91
C SER A 150 14.46 6.72 21.38
N PRO A 151 15.00 6.91 22.60
CA PRO A 151 15.40 8.24 23.05
C PRO A 151 16.41 8.84 22.04
N PRO A 152 16.41 10.17 21.87
CA PRO A 152 17.37 10.82 20.98
C PRO A 152 18.79 10.38 21.38
N VAL A 153 19.54 9.87 20.40
CA VAL A 153 20.97 9.61 20.59
C VAL A 153 21.62 10.96 20.83
N ALA A 154 22.12 11.15 22.05
CA ALA A 154 22.82 12.35 22.51
C ALA A 154 24.18 12.51 21.83
#